data_AF-A0A1G2PDT5-F1
#
_entry.id   AF-A0A1G2PDT5-F1
#
_cell.length_a   1.000
_cell.length_b   1.000
_cell.length_c   1.000
_cell.angle_alpha   90.00
_cell.angle_beta   90.00
_cell.angle_gamma   90.00
#
_symmetry.space_group_name_H-M   'P 1'
#
loop_
_entity.id
_entity.type
_entity.pdbx_description
1 polymer ?
#
loop_
_entity_poly.entity_id
_entity_poly.type
_entity_poly.pdbx_seq_one_letter_code
_entity_poly.pdbx_strand_id
1 'polypeptide(L)'
;MNRWVQKSKNLAKNRGYLDNLNNIYPVQLTFSRPVSKKNETAIRQAFSQKNNKALISVLLTLKKFPIDDPYVGFFRKYPTALNLNPKTTNRIGKKLFKLGLRGVLDGASKPKIPSRQFGQTFRKYLLTLGYPILAEPQFITFNGKAFLDGGDATLKKFARKNLKYNRNKGLDLIFKTKNKFVIGEAKFISAGGGTQDKSFREAMQFIKGYNQNILRIAVLDGVVWLPPKRKNSLYGKIRKINNKYIAISALLLKDFLKNI
;
A
#
# COMPACT_ATOMS: atom_id res chain seq x y z
N MET A 1 -11.44 -20.98 -16.41
CA MET A 1 -10.77 -20.00 -15.51
C MET A 1 -10.73 -18.67 -16.24
N ASN A 2 -10.96 -17.54 -15.55
CA ASN A 2 -10.98 -16.21 -16.17
C ASN A 2 -9.72 -15.97 -17.05
N ARG A 3 -9.90 -15.46 -18.28
CA ARG A 3 -8.82 -15.25 -19.27
C ARG A 3 -7.67 -14.40 -18.72
N TRP A 4 -7.99 -13.34 -17.98
CA TRP A 4 -6.99 -12.44 -17.38
C TRP A 4 -6.25 -13.08 -16.22
N VAL A 5 -6.94 -13.90 -15.42
CA VAL A 5 -6.30 -14.73 -14.38
C VAL A 5 -5.33 -15.73 -15.02
N GLN A 6 -5.72 -16.37 -16.13
CA GLN A 6 -4.85 -17.31 -16.83
C GLN A 6 -3.62 -16.61 -17.41
N LYS A 7 -3.79 -15.48 -18.10
CA LYS A 7 -2.68 -14.69 -18.62
C LYS A 7 -1.74 -14.23 -17.50
N SER A 8 -2.27 -13.73 -16.39
CA SER A 8 -1.47 -13.25 -15.25
C SER A 8 -0.65 -14.37 -14.60
N LYS A 9 -1.23 -15.57 -14.48
CA LYS A 9 -0.51 -16.76 -13.99
C LYS A 9 0.60 -17.20 -14.94
N ASN A 10 0.34 -17.22 -16.24
CA ASN A 10 1.35 -17.59 -17.22
C ASN A 10 2.50 -16.59 -17.20
N LEU A 11 2.17 -15.29 -17.14
CA LEU A 11 3.14 -14.22 -17.03
C LEU A 11 4.03 -14.38 -15.79
N ALA A 12 3.45 -14.72 -14.63
CA ALA A 12 4.21 -14.89 -13.38
C ALA A 12 5.16 -16.10 -13.38
N LYS A 13 5.00 -17.05 -14.30
CA LYS A 13 5.90 -18.19 -14.47
C LYS A 13 7.10 -17.89 -15.38
N ASN A 14 7.04 -16.81 -16.15
CA ASN A 14 8.05 -16.48 -17.14
C ASN A 14 9.25 -15.76 -16.49
N ARG A 15 10.41 -15.88 -17.13
CA ARG A 15 11.63 -15.13 -16.75
C ARG A 15 11.34 -13.63 -16.80
N GLY A 16 11.85 -12.89 -15.82
CA GLY A 16 11.71 -11.45 -15.74
C GLY A 16 10.40 -10.94 -15.16
N TYR A 17 9.55 -11.79 -14.56
CA TYR A 17 8.29 -11.32 -13.96
C TYR A 17 8.52 -10.21 -12.91
N LEU A 18 9.39 -10.46 -11.93
CA LEU A 18 9.70 -9.47 -10.90
C LEU A 18 10.49 -8.28 -11.44
N ASP A 19 11.36 -8.50 -12.43
CA ASP A 19 12.14 -7.43 -13.08
C ASP A 19 11.20 -6.44 -13.80
N ASN A 20 10.24 -6.97 -14.54
CA ASN A 20 9.20 -6.16 -15.18
C ASN A 20 8.31 -5.45 -14.16
N LEU A 21 7.98 -6.11 -13.04
CA LEU A 21 7.26 -5.45 -11.95
C LEU A 21 8.08 -4.38 -11.24
N ASN A 22 9.40 -4.48 -11.20
CA ASN A 22 10.26 -3.44 -10.64
C ASN A 22 10.18 -2.13 -11.44
N ASN A 23 9.83 -2.19 -12.74
CA ASN A 23 9.55 -0.99 -13.53
C ASN A 23 8.24 -0.28 -13.09
N ILE A 24 7.30 -1.01 -12.47
CA ILE A 24 6.02 -0.48 -11.96
C ILE A 24 6.10 -0.15 -10.46
N TYR A 25 6.84 -0.96 -9.70
CA TYR A 25 6.99 -0.92 -8.26
C TYR A 25 8.47 -0.83 -7.87
N PRO A 26 9.20 0.20 -8.32
CA PRO A 26 10.62 0.31 -8.05
C PRO A 26 10.87 0.38 -6.54
N VAL A 27 11.77 -0.46 -6.05
CA VAL A 27 12.29 -0.33 -4.69
C VAL A 27 13.26 0.83 -4.68
N GLN A 28 12.79 2.00 -4.24
CA GLN A 28 13.70 3.11 -3.98
C GLN A 28 14.62 2.71 -2.83
N LEU A 29 15.93 2.78 -3.05
CA LEU A 29 16.91 2.82 -1.97
C LEU A 29 16.56 4.05 -1.13
N THR A 30 15.87 3.80 -0.02
CA THR A 30 15.29 4.86 0.78
C THR A 30 16.35 5.34 1.74
N PHE A 31 16.75 6.61 1.58
CA PHE A 31 17.62 7.27 2.54
C PHE A 31 16.98 7.23 3.94
N SER A 32 17.85 7.14 4.95
CA SER A 32 17.46 7.21 6.35
C SER A 32 16.53 8.40 6.60
N ARG A 33 15.49 8.22 7.40
CA ARG A 33 14.64 9.32 7.87
C ARG A 33 15.52 10.30 8.63
N PRO A 34 15.48 11.61 8.31
CA PRO A 34 16.25 12.58 9.05
C PRO A 34 15.72 12.67 10.49
N VAL A 35 16.62 12.53 11.45
CA VAL A 35 16.41 12.96 12.84
C VAL A 35 17.01 14.36 12.93
N SER A 36 16.22 15.34 13.38
CA SER A 36 16.73 16.72 13.51
C SER A 36 17.86 16.76 14.53
N LYS A 37 18.84 17.66 14.34
CA LYS A 37 19.92 17.86 15.33
C LYS A 37 19.38 18.07 16.75
N LYS A 38 18.29 18.82 16.90
CA LYS A 38 17.58 19.02 18.17
C LYS A 38 17.15 17.70 18.80
N ASN A 39 16.48 16.83 18.04
CA ASN A 39 16.01 15.54 18.55
C ASN A 39 17.18 14.60 18.82
N GLU A 40 18.21 14.62 17.99
CA GLU A 40 19.42 13.82 18.21
C GLU A 40 20.12 14.20 19.51
N THR A 41 20.32 15.49 19.78
CA THR A 41 20.89 15.98 21.04
C THR A 41 20.05 15.55 22.24
N ALA A 42 18.73 15.69 22.15
CA ALA A 42 17.83 15.28 23.22
C ALA A 42 17.85 13.77 23.48
N ILE A 43 17.96 12.95 22.42
CA ILE A 43 18.14 11.49 22.54
C ILE A 43 19.46 11.19 23.23
N ARG A 44 20.57 11.80 22.81
CA ARG A 44 21.91 11.58 23.38
C ARG A 44 21.93 11.92 24.86
N GLN A 45 21.37 13.06 25.25
CA GLN A 45 21.28 13.49 26.65
C GLN A 45 20.42 12.55 27.50
N ALA A 46 19.21 12.20 27.03
CA ALA A 46 18.36 11.29 27.77
C ALA A 46 18.97 9.89 27.89
N PHE A 47 19.73 9.46 26.87
CA PHE A 47 20.40 8.17 26.87
C PHE A 47 21.56 8.13 27.85
N SER A 48 22.42 9.17 27.89
CA SER A 48 23.55 9.23 28.83
C SER A 48 23.09 9.30 30.29
N GLN A 49 22.00 10.03 30.55
CA GLN A 49 21.39 10.14 31.88
C GLN A 49 20.59 8.89 32.30
N LYS A 50 20.54 7.84 31.45
CA LYS A 50 19.68 6.65 31.65
C LYS A 50 18.21 6.98 31.94
N ASN A 51 17.72 8.11 31.42
CA ASN A 51 16.39 8.61 31.71
C ASN A 51 15.36 7.99 30.75
N ASN A 52 14.74 6.87 31.18
CA ASN A 52 13.73 6.13 30.42
C ASN A 52 12.62 7.04 29.87
N LYS A 53 12.05 7.89 30.71
CA LYS A 53 10.91 8.73 30.38
C LYS A 53 11.29 9.78 29.34
N ALA A 54 12.38 10.52 29.57
CA ALA A 54 12.85 11.53 28.63
C ALA A 54 13.19 10.90 27.26
N LEU A 55 13.88 9.77 27.27
CA LEU A 55 14.28 9.07 26.05
C LEU A 55 13.05 8.63 25.24
N ILE A 56 12.08 7.98 25.90
CA ILE A 56 10.85 7.53 25.24
C ILE A 56 10.04 8.72 24.73
N SER A 57 9.90 9.80 25.51
CA SER A 57 9.16 11.00 25.11
C SER A 57 9.71 11.60 23.82
N VAL A 58 11.03 11.77 23.69
CA VAL A 58 11.64 12.29 22.46
C VAL A 58 11.40 11.35 21.29
N LEU A 59 11.59 10.03 21.48
CA LEU A 59 11.41 9.02 20.44
C LEU A 59 9.95 8.90 19.96
N LEU A 60 8.97 9.19 20.80
CA LEU A 60 7.55 9.19 20.42
C LEU A 60 7.21 10.31 19.43
N THR A 61 7.96 11.41 19.43
CA THR A 61 7.79 12.53 18.47
C THR A 61 8.30 12.17 17.06
N LEU A 62 9.15 11.14 16.94
CA LEU A 62 9.74 10.76 15.66
C LEU A 62 8.76 9.95 14.80
N LYS A 63 8.95 10.03 13.48
CA LYS A 63 8.11 9.28 12.52
C LYS A 63 8.17 7.77 12.73
N LYS A 64 9.30 7.22 13.17
CA LYS A 64 9.48 5.80 13.49
C LYS A 64 10.09 5.64 14.88
N PHE A 65 9.48 4.77 15.67
CA PHE A 65 10.02 4.36 16.94
C PHE A 65 11.09 3.28 16.70
N PRO A 66 12.22 3.28 17.44
CA PRO A 66 13.36 2.39 17.16
C PRO A 66 13.07 0.89 17.29
N ILE A 67 12.09 0.54 18.12
CA ILE A 67 11.66 -0.85 18.37
C ILE A 67 10.19 -1.02 18.04
N ASP A 68 9.80 -2.25 17.72
CA ASP A 68 8.40 -2.63 17.67
C ASP A 68 7.96 -3.09 19.08
N ASP A 69 7.07 -2.31 19.71
CA ASP A 69 6.49 -2.62 21.01
C ASP A 69 4.99 -2.21 21.00
N PRO A 70 4.07 -3.09 21.46
CA PRO A 70 2.63 -2.90 21.28
C PRO A 70 2.09 -1.62 21.94
N TYR A 71 2.75 -1.12 23.00
CA TYR A 71 2.29 0.05 23.75
C TYR A 71 2.74 1.40 23.15
N VAL A 72 3.64 1.39 22.16
CA VAL A 72 4.14 2.63 21.53
C VAL A 72 3.00 3.43 20.91
N GLY A 73 2.05 2.75 20.25
CA GLY A 73 0.89 3.41 19.65
C GLY A 73 0.01 4.11 20.70
N PHE A 74 -0.16 3.49 21.87
CA PHE A 74 -0.90 4.06 22.98
C PHE A 74 -0.18 5.29 23.55
N PHE A 75 1.11 5.20 23.84
CA PHE A 75 1.88 6.33 24.38
C PHE A 75 2.01 7.51 23.42
N ARG A 76 1.98 7.27 22.10
CA ARG A 76 1.90 8.37 21.11
C ARG A 76 0.60 9.16 21.23
N LYS A 77 -0.51 8.48 21.50
CA LYS A 77 -1.84 9.10 21.64
C LYS A 77 -2.04 9.72 23.02
N TYR A 78 -1.46 9.12 24.05
CA TYR A 78 -1.58 9.55 25.45
C TYR A 78 -0.20 9.62 26.12
N PRO A 79 0.60 10.68 25.87
CA PRO A 79 1.97 10.79 26.40
C PRO A 79 2.04 10.80 27.93
N THR A 80 1.01 11.34 28.60
CA THR A 80 0.90 11.37 30.07
C THR A 80 0.91 9.97 30.69
N ALA A 81 0.48 8.95 29.95
CA ALA A 81 0.46 7.57 30.41
C ALA A 81 1.87 7.01 30.70
N LEU A 82 2.94 7.63 30.19
CA LEU A 82 4.31 7.25 30.57
C LEU A 82 4.55 7.39 32.07
N ASN A 83 3.92 8.38 32.72
CA ASN A 83 4.01 8.63 34.16
C ASN A 83 3.20 7.62 34.97
N LEU A 84 2.01 7.31 34.46
CA LEU A 84 1.06 6.43 35.14
C LEU A 84 1.49 4.95 35.06
N ASN A 85 2.42 4.60 34.17
CA ASN A 85 2.80 3.21 33.89
C ASN A 85 4.32 2.97 33.99
N PRO A 86 4.95 3.22 35.16
CA PRO A 86 6.41 3.20 35.30
C PRO A 86 7.04 1.84 34.98
N LYS A 87 6.39 0.72 35.31
CA LYS A 87 6.88 -0.63 34.98
C LYS A 87 7.01 -0.84 33.46
N THR A 88 5.99 -0.42 32.70
CA THR A 88 5.98 -0.53 31.24
C THR A 88 6.98 0.42 30.60
N THR A 89 7.05 1.67 31.08
CA THR A 89 8.04 2.67 30.66
C THR A 89 9.47 2.15 30.87
N ASN A 90 9.76 1.58 32.04
CA ASN A 90 11.07 1.00 32.35
C ASN A 90 11.39 -0.23 31.48
N ARG A 91 10.42 -1.11 31.22
CA ARG A 91 10.60 -2.28 30.33
C ARG A 91 10.98 -1.84 28.91
N ILE A 92 10.32 -0.82 28.38
CA ILE A 92 10.61 -0.27 27.04
C ILE A 92 11.98 0.41 27.05
N GLY A 93 12.28 1.22 28.07
CA GLY A 93 13.56 1.89 28.21
C GLY A 93 14.74 0.91 28.30
N LYS A 94 14.62 -0.18 29.08
CA LYS A 94 15.61 -1.27 29.12
C LYS A 94 15.88 -1.88 27.75
N LYS A 95 14.84 -2.11 26.93
CA LYS A 95 15.01 -2.58 25.55
C LYS A 95 15.79 -1.58 24.69
N LEU A 96 15.50 -0.28 24.81
CA LEU A 96 16.20 0.78 24.10
C LEU A 96 17.67 0.89 24.53
N PHE A 97 17.95 0.80 25.82
CA PHE A 97 19.33 0.80 26.33
C PHE A 97 20.13 -0.41 25.86
N LYS A 98 19.50 -1.59 25.78
CA LYS A 98 20.12 -2.80 25.24
C LYS A 98 20.53 -2.67 23.76
N LEU A 99 19.86 -1.81 22.98
CA LEU A 99 20.25 -1.53 21.60
C LEU A 99 21.50 -0.64 21.48
N GLY A 100 21.88 0.06 22.53
CA GLY A 100 22.88 1.13 22.46
C GLY A 100 22.36 2.39 21.75
N LEU A 101 23.07 3.51 21.96
CA LEU A 101 22.70 4.81 21.38
C LEU A 101 22.64 4.76 19.84
N ARG A 102 23.62 4.10 19.22
CA ARG A 102 23.66 3.91 17.76
C ARG A 102 22.44 3.12 17.28
N GLY A 103 22.10 2.00 17.92
CA GLY A 103 20.93 1.21 17.55
C GLY A 103 19.61 1.96 17.71
N VAL A 104 19.52 2.86 18.71
CA VAL A 104 18.37 3.76 18.88
C VAL A 104 18.27 4.76 17.71
N LEU A 105 19.36 5.44 17.36
CA LEU A 105 19.38 6.42 16.26
C LEU A 105 19.14 5.75 14.90
N ASP A 106 19.77 4.61 14.64
CA ASP A 106 19.57 3.83 13.41
C ASP A 106 18.12 3.34 13.31
N GLY A 107 17.57 2.83 14.41
CA GLY A 107 16.18 2.38 14.49
C GLY A 107 15.17 3.50 14.22
N ALA A 108 15.41 4.69 14.80
CA ALA A 108 14.60 5.88 14.59
C ALA A 108 14.69 6.40 13.14
N SER A 109 15.87 6.25 12.53
CA SER A 109 16.18 6.72 11.18
C SER A 109 15.87 5.69 10.11
N LYS A 110 15.39 4.49 10.45
CA LYS A 110 15.00 3.48 9.45
C LYS A 110 14.09 4.08 8.39
N PRO A 111 14.26 3.74 7.10
CA PRO A 111 13.43 4.29 6.04
C PRO A 111 11.95 3.88 6.14
N LYS A 112 11.13 4.46 5.27
CA LYS A 112 9.72 4.05 5.12
C LYS A 112 9.69 2.68 4.44
N ILE A 113 8.86 1.77 4.95
CA ILE A 113 8.66 0.44 4.34
C ILE A 113 8.16 0.64 2.90
N PRO A 114 8.80 -0.01 1.89
CA PRO A 114 8.49 0.17 0.47
C PRO A 114 7.01 -0.09 0.10
N SER A 115 6.31 -0.96 0.84
CA SER A 115 4.89 -1.27 0.59
C SER A 115 3.96 -0.05 0.66
N ARG A 116 4.36 1.03 1.36
CA ARG A 116 3.61 2.30 1.37
C ARG A 116 3.94 3.23 0.19
N GLN A 117 4.92 2.90 -0.64
CA GLN A 117 5.31 3.63 -1.85
C GLN A 117 4.57 3.11 -3.09
N PHE A 118 4.18 1.83 -3.10
CA PHE A 118 3.57 1.19 -4.28
C PHE A 118 2.30 1.86 -4.80
N GLY A 119 1.50 2.51 -3.94
CA GLY A 119 0.34 3.27 -4.40
C GLY A 119 0.73 4.51 -5.23
N GLN A 120 1.83 5.18 -4.88
CA GLN A 120 2.33 6.32 -5.66
C GLN A 120 3.00 5.86 -6.95
N THR A 121 3.78 4.76 -6.91
CA THR A 121 4.44 4.24 -8.11
C THR A 121 3.41 3.69 -9.10
N PHE A 122 2.33 3.05 -8.62
CA PHE A 122 1.23 2.63 -9.47
C PHE A 122 0.57 3.81 -10.21
N ARG A 123 0.34 4.94 -9.54
CA ARG A 123 -0.16 6.15 -10.21
C ARG A 123 0.81 6.65 -11.29
N LYS A 124 2.11 6.64 -11.02
CA LYS A 124 3.12 6.99 -12.04
C LYS A 124 3.11 6.03 -13.22
N TYR A 125 2.90 4.74 -12.96
CA TYR A 125 2.74 3.74 -14.02
C TYR A 125 1.52 4.00 -14.92
N LEU A 126 0.40 4.51 -14.39
CA LEU A 126 -0.74 4.86 -15.23
C LEU A 126 -0.40 5.88 -16.32
N LEU A 127 0.53 6.82 -16.04
CA LEU A 127 1.00 7.81 -17.02
C LEU A 127 1.73 7.17 -18.20
N THR A 128 2.35 6.00 -18.01
CA THR A 128 3.12 5.32 -19.05
C THR A 128 2.23 4.44 -19.95
N LEU A 129 0.92 4.35 -19.67
CA LEU A 129 0.00 3.51 -20.44
C LEU A 129 -0.42 4.11 -21.78
N GLY A 130 -0.12 5.40 -22.01
CA GLY A 130 -0.42 6.10 -23.26
C GLY A 130 -1.87 6.59 -23.37
N TYR A 131 -2.55 6.78 -22.24
CA TYR A 131 -3.87 7.40 -22.18
C TYR A 131 -3.79 8.76 -21.46
N PRO A 132 -4.57 9.77 -21.89
CA PRO A 132 -4.68 11.03 -21.19
C PRO A 132 -5.08 10.84 -19.72
N ILE A 133 -4.46 11.63 -18.83
CA ILE A 133 -4.89 11.75 -17.43
C ILE A 133 -5.45 13.16 -17.28
N LEU A 134 -6.75 13.25 -16.96
CA LEU A 134 -7.51 14.49 -17.06
C LEU A 134 -8.10 14.86 -15.70
N ALA A 135 -8.06 16.15 -15.35
CA ALA A 135 -8.79 16.66 -14.20
C ALA A 135 -10.32 16.48 -14.39
N GLU A 136 -11.08 16.43 -13.29
CA GLU A 136 -12.52 16.11 -13.30
C GLU A 136 -13.34 16.87 -14.37
N PRO A 137 -13.21 18.20 -14.56
CA PRO A 137 -13.99 18.92 -15.57
C PRO A 137 -13.75 18.42 -17.00
N GLN A 138 -12.47 18.27 -17.38
CA GLN A 138 -12.08 17.75 -18.70
C GLN A 138 -12.42 16.27 -18.83
N PHE A 139 -12.24 15.51 -17.76
CA PHE A 139 -12.53 14.08 -17.72
C PHE A 139 -13.99 13.79 -18.00
N ILE A 140 -14.93 14.63 -17.55
CA ILE A 140 -16.36 14.44 -17.81
C ILE A 140 -16.68 14.64 -19.29
N THR A 141 -16.19 15.72 -19.91
CA THR A 141 -16.53 16.11 -21.29
C THR A 141 -15.72 15.37 -22.36
N PHE A 142 -14.58 14.77 -22.01
CA PHE A 142 -13.68 14.14 -22.98
C PHE A 142 -14.33 13.00 -23.79
N ASN A 143 -14.28 13.01 -25.12
CA ASN A 143 -14.78 11.87 -25.90
C ASN A 143 -13.63 10.89 -26.19
N GLY A 144 -13.49 9.85 -25.37
CA GLY A 144 -12.45 8.84 -25.58
C GLY A 144 -12.08 8.06 -24.33
N LYS A 145 -10.89 7.46 -24.39
CA LYS A 145 -10.27 6.69 -23.30
C LYS A 145 -9.35 7.58 -22.47
N ALA A 146 -9.61 7.72 -21.19
CA ALA A 146 -8.79 8.55 -20.29
C ALA A 146 -8.83 8.04 -18.85
N PHE A 147 -7.82 8.41 -18.07
CA PHE A 147 -7.83 8.30 -16.61
C PHE A 147 -8.30 9.61 -15.98
N LEU A 148 -8.96 9.50 -14.83
CA LEU A 148 -9.23 10.64 -13.97
C LEU A 148 -7.98 10.94 -13.14
N ASP A 149 -7.54 12.20 -13.16
CA ASP A 149 -6.46 12.69 -12.32
C ASP A 149 -6.91 12.82 -10.86
N GLY A 150 -5.97 12.60 -9.94
CA GLY A 150 -6.14 12.91 -8.53
C GLY A 150 -5.76 11.80 -7.56
N GLY A 151 -5.73 12.19 -6.29
CA GLY A 151 -5.46 11.29 -5.17
C GLY A 151 -6.67 10.44 -4.78
N ASP A 152 -6.48 9.62 -3.74
CA ASP A 152 -7.49 8.69 -3.21
C ASP A 152 -8.82 9.41 -2.87
N ALA A 153 -8.72 10.62 -2.30
CA ALA A 153 -9.88 11.44 -1.95
C ALA A 153 -10.65 11.95 -3.19
N THR A 154 -9.94 12.41 -4.22
CA THR A 154 -10.52 12.90 -5.48
C THR A 154 -11.26 11.77 -6.19
N LEU A 155 -10.59 10.63 -6.39
CA LEU A 155 -11.17 9.47 -7.05
C LEU A 155 -12.41 8.95 -6.29
N LYS A 156 -12.34 8.90 -4.95
CA LYS A 156 -13.48 8.51 -4.11
C LYS A 156 -14.65 9.49 -4.22
N LYS A 157 -14.39 10.80 -4.22
CA LYS A 157 -15.41 11.85 -4.37
C LYS A 157 -16.12 11.71 -5.71
N PHE A 158 -15.35 11.59 -6.79
CA PHE A 158 -15.88 11.38 -8.13
C PHE A 158 -16.73 10.11 -8.23
N ALA A 159 -16.22 8.98 -7.72
CA ALA A 159 -16.92 7.71 -7.78
C ALA A 159 -18.24 7.73 -6.98
N ARG A 160 -18.29 8.42 -5.83
CA ARG A 160 -19.53 8.62 -5.07
C ARG A 160 -20.55 9.42 -5.86
N LYS A 161 -20.12 10.57 -6.39
CA LYS A 161 -20.98 11.52 -7.11
C LYS A 161 -21.52 10.95 -8.42
N ASN A 162 -20.66 10.30 -9.21
CA ASN A 162 -20.98 9.96 -10.60
C ASN A 162 -21.19 8.46 -10.84
N LEU A 163 -20.66 7.58 -9.97
CA LEU A 163 -20.61 6.14 -10.19
C LEU A 163 -21.39 5.31 -9.14
N LYS A 164 -22.21 5.96 -8.30
CA LYS A 164 -22.97 5.33 -7.21
C LYS A 164 -22.09 4.43 -6.31
N TYR A 165 -20.85 4.85 -6.08
CA TYR A 165 -19.86 4.08 -5.32
C TYR A 165 -20.01 4.33 -3.81
N ASN A 166 -20.64 3.40 -3.10
CA ASN A 166 -21.00 3.59 -1.69
C ASN A 166 -19.96 3.06 -0.67
N ARG A 167 -18.80 2.56 -1.11
CA ARG A 167 -17.79 2.06 -0.16
C ARG A 167 -17.03 3.21 0.51
N ASN A 168 -16.55 2.95 1.72
CA ASN A 168 -15.75 3.90 2.50
C ASN A 168 -14.26 3.90 2.14
N LYS A 169 -13.83 3.08 1.19
CA LYS A 169 -12.44 2.99 0.74
C LYS A 169 -12.24 3.81 -0.53
N GLY A 170 -11.04 4.35 -0.76
CA GLY A 170 -10.74 5.01 -2.03
C GLY A 170 -10.34 4.02 -3.13
N LEU A 171 -10.05 4.57 -4.31
CA LEU A 171 -9.77 3.82 -5.53
C LEU A 171 -8.34 4.12 -5.99
N ASP A 172 -7.70 3.12 -6.59
CA ASP A 172 -6.35 3.27 -7.14
C ASP A 172 -6.38 3.76 -8.60
N LEU A 173 -7.49 3.56 -9.32
CA LEU A 173 -7.73 4.12 -10.66
C LEU A 173 -9.22 4.33 -10.94
N ILE A 174 -9.51 5.33 -11.76
CA ILE A 174 -10.76 5.49 -12.51
C ILE A 174 -10.37 5.78 -13.95
N PHE A 175 -10.89 4.97 -14.87
CA PHE A 175 -10.68 5.09 -16.30
C PHE A 175 -12.04 5.14 -16.98
N LYS A 176 -12.20 5.98 -17.99
CA LYS A 176 -13.41 5.98 -18.81
C LYS A 176 -13.12 5.47 -20.20
N THR A 177 -14.15 4.87 -20.79
CA THR A 177 -14.27 4.57 -22.21
C THR A 177 -15.47 5.36 -22.75
N LYS A 178 -15.78 5.20 -24.04
CA LYS A 178 -16.99 5.81 -24.63
C LYS A 178 -18.29 5.37 -23.92
N ASN A 179 -18.35 4.12 -23.48
CA ASN A 179 -19.60 3.49 -23.02
C ASN A 179 -19.62 3.14 -21.53
N LYS A 180 -18.46 3.05 -20.88
CA LYS A 180 -18.31 2.47 -19.52
C LYS A 180 -17.19 3.13 -18.74
N PHE A 181 -17.28 3.04 -17.42
CA PHE A 181 -16.18 3.31 -16.50
C PHE A 181 -15.50 2.02 -16.07
N VAL A 182 -14.20 2.10 -15.83
CA VAL A 182 -13.42 1.07 -15.15
C VAL A 182 -12.91 1.67 -13.86
N ILE A 183 -13.16 0.99 -12.74
CA ILE A 183 -12.62 1.35 -11.44
C ILE A 183 -11.78 0.22 -10.89
N GLY A 184 -10.67 0.54 -10.24
CA GLY A 184 -9.70 -0.46 -9.82
C GLY A 184 -9.15 -0.27 -8.40
N GLU A 185 -8.88 -1.40 -7.74
CA GLU A 185 -7.96 -1.46 -6.59
C GLU A 185 -6.68 -2.18 -7.05
N ALA A 186 -5.52 -1.59 -6.75
CA ALA A 186 -4.21 -2.12 -7.08
C ALA A 186 -3.47 -2.56 -5.80
N LYS A 187 -2.94 -3.79 -5.77
CA LYS A 187 -2.23 -4.35 -4.62
C LYS A 187 -1.06 -5.23 -5.07
N PHE A 188 0.14 -4.87 -4.61
CA PHE A 188 1.29 -5.77 -4.67
C PHE A 188 1.34 -6.61 -3.40
N ILE A 189 1.18 -7.92 -3.54
CA ILE A 189 1.15 -8.89 -2.46
C ILE A 189 2.48 -9.64 -2.43
N SER A 190 3.39 -9.18 -1.56
CA SER A 190 4.77 -9.72 -1.49
C SER A 190 4.87 -11.08 -0.81
N ALA A 191 3.94 -11.41 0.08
CA ALA A 191 3.89 -12.65 0.84
C ALA A 191 2.46 -12.97 1.28
N GLY A 192 2.21 -14.21 1.68
CA GLY A 192 0.96 -14.59 2.36
C GLY A 192 1.01 -14.31 3.86
N GLY A 193 -0.14 -14.06 4.47
CA GLY A 193 -0.33 -13.87 5.90
C GLY A 193 -0.67 -12.43 6.32
N GLY A 194 -1.33 -12.31 7.48
CA GLY A 194 -1.59 -11.03 8.16
C GLY A 194 -2.27 -9.97 7.29
N THR A 195 -1.64 -8.80 7.19
CA THR A 195 -2.16 -7.63 6.47
C THR A 195 -2.19 -7.82 4.94
N GLN A 196 -1.37 -8.71 4.39
CA GLN A 196 -1.36 -9.04 2.97
C GLN A 196 -2.61 -9.83 2.57
N ASP A 197 -2.97 -10.85 3.36
CA ASP A 197 -4.21 -11.61 3.19
C ASP A 197 -5.46 -10.75 3.33
N LYS A 198 -5.43 -9.77 4.25
CA LYS A 198 -6.50 -8.76 4.36
C LYS A 198 -6.60 -7.92 3.08
N SER A 199 -5.48 -7.39 2.59
CA SER A 199 -5.43 -6.57 1.37
C SER A 199 -5.95 -7.32 0.15
N PHE A 200 -5.56 -8.59 0.00
CA PHE A 200 -6.10 -9.47 -1.05
C PHE A 200 -7.62 -9.64 -0.93
N ARG A 201 -8.13 -9.98 0.27
CA ARG A 201 -9.57 -10.17 0.48
C ARG A 201 -10.39 -8.91 0.18
N GLU A 202 -9.86 -7.74 0.53
CA GLU A 202 -10.52 -6.46 0.24
C GLU A 202 -10.64 -6.20 -1.27
N ALA A 203 -9.57 -6.45 -2.04
CA ALA A 203 -9.59 -6.35 -3.51
C ALA A 203 -10.54 -7.40 -4.14
N MET A 204 -10.58 -8.61 -3.58
CA MET A 204 -11.53 -9.63 -4.02
C MET A 204 -12.98 -9.30 -3.69
N GLN A 205 -13.25 -8.60 -2.58
CA GLN A 205 -14.58 -8.11 -2.26
C GLN A 205 -14.99 -6.94 -3.17
N PHE A 206 -14.04 -6.07 -3.52
CA PHE A 206 -14.26 -4.91 -4.38
C PHE A 206 -14.87 -5.30 -5.73
N ILE A 207 -14.27 -6.29 -6.39
CA ILE A 207 -14.66 -6.72 -7.74
C ILE A 207 -15.99 -7.47 -7.79
N LYS A 208 -16.56 -7.86 -6.63
CA LYS A 208 -17.82 -8.59 -6.58
C LYS A 208 -19.05 -7.73 -6.86
N GLY A 209 -18.94 -6.41 -6.72
CA GLY A 209 -20.07 -5.50 -6.94
C GLY A 209 -20.43 -5.37 -8.43
N TYR A 210 -21.72 -5.23 -8.70
CA TYR A 210 -22.27 -5.15 -10.05
C TYR A 210 -22.85 -3.75 -10.33
N ASN A 211 -22.55 -3.21 -11.51
CA ASN A 211 -23.22 -2.06 -12.11
C ASN A 211 -22.96 -2.13 -13.63
N GLN A 212 -24.01 -2.04 -14.45
CA GLN A 212 -23.92 -2.24 -15.91
C GLN A 212 -22.91 -1.30 -16.61
N ASN A 213 -22.74 -0.08 -16.08
CA ASN A 213 -21.88 0.95 -16.66
C ASN A 213 -20.49 1.00 -16.01
N ILE A 214 -20.20 0.11 -15.05
CA ILE A 214 -18.96 0.13 -14.27
C ILE A 214 -18.34 -1.26 -14.23
N LEU A 215 -17.15 -1.36 -14.81
CA LEU A 215 -16.30 -2.53 -14.71
C LEU A 215 -15.36 -2.40 -13.50
N ARG A 216 -15.44 -3.34 -12.57
CA ARG A 216 -14.58 -3.37 -11.39
C ARG A 216 -13.43 -4.34 -11.59
N ILE A 217 -12.20 -3.88 -11.40
CA ILE A 217 -11.00 -4.70 -11.60
C ILE A 217 -10.11 -4.73 -10.35
N ALA A 218 -9.52 -5.89 -10.07
CA ALA A 218 -8.45 -6.02 -9.10
C ALA A 218 -7.13 -6.12 -9.85
N VAL A 219 -6.27 -5.11 -9.73
CA VAL A 219 -4.91 -5.16 -10.25
C VAL A 219 -4.03 -5.76 -9.15
N LEU A 220 -3.67 -7.02 -9.27
CA LEU A 220 -2.95 -7.76 -8.24
C LEU A 220 -1.61 -8.21 -8.79
N ASP A 221 -0.56 -8.14 -7.97
CA ASP A 221 0.79 -8.58 -8.34
C ASP A 221 1.50 -9.29 -7.18
N GLY A 222 2.56 -10.02 -7.49
CA GLY A 222 3.34 -10.78 -6.52
C GLY A 222 2.86 -12.22 -6.34
N VAL A 223 2.93 -12.74 -5.10
CA VAL A 223 2.80 -14.18 -4.82
C VAL A 223 1.41 -14.76 -5.11
N VAL A 224 0.40 -13.91 -5.35
CA VAL A 224 -0.96 -14.34 -5.69
C VAL A 224 -1.02 -15.14 -6.99
N TRP A 225 -0.08 -14.95 -7.90
CA TRP A 225 -0.03 -15.64 -9.19
C TRP A 225 0.84 -16.88 -9.20
N LEU A 226 1.58 -17.13 -8.11
CA LEU A 226 2.55 -18.20 -8.02
C LEU A 226 1.96 -19.41 -7.27
N PRO A 227 2.20 -20.65 -7.73
CA PRO A 227 1.80 -21.84 -7.01
C PRO A 227 2.43 -21.85 -5.61
N PRO A 228 1.66 -22.15 -4.55
CA PRO A 228 2.21 -22.14 -3.20
C PRO A 228 3.02 -23.40 -2.92
N LYS A 229 3.90 -23.32 -1.92
CA LYS A 229 4.51 -24.51 -1.31
C LYS A 229 3.58 -25.21 -0.30
N ARG A 230 2.50 -24.57 0.17
CA ARG A 230 1.55 -25.11 1.18
C ARG A 230 0.09 -25.04 0.70
N LYS A 231 -0.78 -25.94 1.20
CA LYS A 231 -2.24 -25.94 0.94
C LYS A 231 -2.89 -24.67 1.55
N ASN A 232 -3.97 -24.16 0.93
CA ASN A 232 -4.73 -22.93 1.30
C ASN A 232 -4.07 -21.56 1.04
N SER A 233 -3.49 -21.36 -0.15
CA SER A 233 -2.88 -20.08 -0.52
C SER A 233 -3.80 -19.09 -1.22
N LEU A 234 -3.35 -17.84 -1.31
CA LEU A 234 -3.97 -16.79 -2.13
C LEU A 234 -4.11 -17.21 -3.61
N TYR A 235 -3.13 -17.95 -4.13
CA TYR A 235 -3.18 -18.54 -5.47
C TYR A 235 -4.37 -19.49 -5.66
N GLY A 236 -4.66 -20.33 -4.65
CA GLY A 236 -5.84 -21.20 -4.69
C GLY A 236 -7.15 -20.41 -4.76
N LYS A 237 -7.23 -19.30 -4.04
CA LYS A 237 -8.41 -18.41 -4.00
C LYS A 237 -8.59 -17.66 -5.32
N ILE A 238 -7.54 -17.07 -5.87
CA ILE A 238 -7.64 -16.30 -7.13
C ILE A 238 -7.96 -17.20 -8.34
N ARG A 239 -7.56 -18.48 -8.30
CA ARG A 239 -7.88 -19.46 -9.35
C ARG A 239 -9.38 -19.78 -9.44
N LYS A 240 -10.09 -19.67 -8.32
CA LYS A 240 -11.51 -20.04 -8.18
C LYS A 240 -12.47 -18.88 -8.39
N ILE A 241 -11.98 -17.72 -8.81
CA ILE A 241 -12.84 -16.55 -8.99
C ILE A 241 -13.79 -16.77 -10.17
N ASN A 242 -15.03 -16.28 -10.05
CA ASN A 242 -16.01 -16.36 -11.12
C ASN A 242 -15.50 -15.61 -12.37
N ASN A 243 -15.76 -16.15 -13.57
CA ASN A 243 -15.31 -15.58 -14.84
C ASN A 243 -15.78 -14.13 -15.07
N LYS A 244 -16.89 -13.70 -14.45
CA LYS A 244 -17.38 -12.31 -14.55
C LYS A 244 -16.52 -11.29 -13.79
N TYR A 245 -15.72 -11.74 -12.82
CA TYR A 245 -14.88 -10.87 -12.00
C TYR A 245 -13.48 -10.78 -12.59
N ILE A 246 -12.93 -9.57 -12.65
CA ILE A 246 -11.64 -9.32 -13.29
C ILE A 246 -10.57 -9.12 -12.24
N ALA A 247 -9.61 -10.05 -12.21
CA ALA A 247 -8.34 -9.89 -11.52
C ALA A 247 -7.20 -10.06 -12.53
N ILE A 248 -6.24 -9.15 -12.52
CA ILE A 248 -5.21 -9.03 -13.55
C ILE A 248 -3.90 -8.51 -12.97
N SER A 249 -2.76 -8.92 -13.52
CA SER A 249 -1.46 -8.28 -13.25
C SER A 249 -1.38 -6.88 -13.85
N ALA A 250 -0.71 -5.94 -13.17
CA ALA A 250 -0.48 -4.61 -13.71
C ALA A 250 0.20 -4.65 -15.09
N LEU A 251 1.05 -5.65 -15.34
CA LEU A 251 1.75 -5.85 -16.61
C LEU A 251 0.82 -6.12 -17.81
N LEU A 252 -0.42 -6.54 -17.55
CA LEU A 252 -1.44 -6.77 -18.58
C LEU A 252 -2.50 -5.66 -18.62
N LEU A 253 -2.37 -4.63 -17.78
CA LEU A 253 -3.36 -3.57 -17.68
C LEU A 253 -3.49 -2.79 -19.00
N LYS A 254 -2.39 -2.49 -19.68
CA LYS A 254 -2.41 -1.81 -20.99
C LYS A 254 -3.23 -2.59 -22.01
N ASP A 255 -2.94 -3.88 -22.13
CA ASP A 255 -3.65 -4.78 -23.04
C ASP A 255 -5.13 -4.88 -22.69
N PHE A 256 -5.46 -4.97 -21.41
CA PHE A 256 -6.83 -4.98 -20.96
C PHE A 256 -7.57 -3.70 -21.37
N LEU A 257 -7.02 -2.52 -21.07
CA LEU A 257 -7.65 -1.24 -21.40
C LEU A 257 -7.76 -0.99 -22.91
N LYS A 258 -6.84 -1.54 -23.70
CA LYS A 258 -6.90 -1.48 -25.16
C LYS A 258 -8.13 -2.22 -25.72
N ASN A 259 -8.49 -3.35 -25.11
CA ASN A 259 -9.52 -4.27 -25.61
C ASN A 259 -10.92 -4.06 -25.02
N ILE A 260 -11.15 -2.97 -24.29
CA ILE A 260 -12.47 -2.59 -23.72
C ILE A 260 -13.05 -1.34 -24.35
#